data_AF-A0A963HRG4-F1
#
_entry.id   AF-A0A963HRG4-F1
#
_cell.length_a   1.000
_cell.length_b   1.000
_cell.length_c   1.000
_cell.angle_alpha   90.00
_cell.angle_beta   90.00
_cell.angle_gamma   90.00
#
_symmetry.space_group_name_H-M   'P 1'
#
loop_
_entity.id
_entity.type
_entity.pdbx_description
1 polymer ?
#
loop_
_entity_poly.entity_id
_entity_poly.type
_entity_poly.pdbx_seq_one_letter_code
_entity_poly.pdbx_strand_id
1 'polypeptide(L)'
;MTQFSLMHQRRFLPFFLTQFLGAFNDNVYKNALVVLMTFQAARYTELSAGVLVNLAAGLFILPFFLFSATAGQLADKYEKSHLMRLIKLAEIGIMALAATAFALESLPLMLTTLFLMGAQSSLFGPVKYAILPQHLAETELVGGNALVESGTFIAILIGTIAGGIMIALPGGTLWVSVAVLVLAVAGYFASRGIPVAPAADAGLRMNWNPLTQTWRTIGFTRSNRTVFLSVLGISWFWFYGALFLSQFPGYAKEVLGGDEYAVTLLLAVFSVGIGAGSLLCEKLSGKHVEIGLVPFGSIGLSLFALDLWWASPAAGAMGEGL
;
A
#
# COMPACT_ATOMS: atom_id res chain seq x y z
N MET A 1 -13.08 10.75 23.27
CA MET A 1 -12.97 11.24 21.88
C MET A 1 -13.26 10.09 20.92
N THR A 2 -13.99 10.35 19.84
CA THR A 2 -14.15 9.44 18.70
C THR A 2 -12.92 9.54 17.80
N GLN A 3 -12.46 8.45 17.18
CA GLN A 3 -11.28 8.47 16.29
C GLN A 3 -11.36 9.54 15.20
N PHE A 4 -12.54 9.82 14.65
CA PHE A 4 -12.74 10.87 13.65
C PHE A 4 -12.37 12.28 14.14
N SER A 5 -12.33 12.52 15.45
CA SER A 5 -11.82 13.80 15.98
C SER A 5 -10.34 14.01 15.67
N LEU A 6 -9.55 12.95 15.47
CA LEU A 6 -8.15 13.04 15.05
C LEU A 6 -8.01 13.73 13.68
N MET A 7 -8.98 13.53 12.78
CA MET A 7 -9.00 14.17 11.46
C MET A 7 -9.13 15.69 11.52
N HIS A 8 -9.53 16.25 12.67
CA HIS A 8 -9.61 17.70 12.85
C HIS A 8 -8.36 18.27 13.54
N GLN A 9 -7.45 17.41 13.99
CA GLN A 9 -6.27 17.82 14.74
C GLN A 9 -5.10 18.09 13.80
N ARG A 10 -4.43 19.23 14.00
CA ARG A 10 -3.24 19.63 13.22
C ARG A 10 -2.07 18.66 13.35
N ARG A 11 -2.04 17.84 14.41
CA ARG A 11 -1.01 16.82 14.62
C ARG A 11 -1.21 15.53 13.83
N PHE A 12 -2.41 15.28 13.29
CA PHE A 12 -2.74 14.04 12.60
C PHE A 12 -3.18 14.25 11.15
N LEU A 13 -4.04 15.25 10.88
CA LEU A 13 -4.60 15.47 9.54
C LEU A 13 -3.54 15.65 8.43
N PRO A 14 -2.49 16.50 8.58
CA PRO A 14 -1.49 16.66 7.53
C PRO A 14 -0.74 15.36 7.24
N PHE A 15 -0.46 14.57 8.27
CA PHE A 15 0.15 13.25 8.16
C PHE A 15 -0.78 12.28 7.42
N PHE A 16 -2.06 12.21 7.82
CA PHE A 16 -3.06 11.36 7.19
C PHE A 16 -3.23 11.69 5.70
N LEU A 17 -3.34 12.98 5.34
CA LEU A 17 -3.45 13.41 3.95
C LEU A 17 -2.19 13.07 3.15
N THR A 18 -1.02 13.24 3.74
CA THR A 18 0.26 12.91 3.08
C THR A 18 0.34 11.43 2.72
N GLN A 19 0.01 10.55 3.68
CA GLN A 19 0.05 9.10 3.43
C GLN A 19 -1.07 8.64 2.49
N PHE A 20 -2.28 9.22 2.60
CA PHE A 20 -3.41 8.93 1.73
C PHE A 20 -3.09 9.31 0.28
N LEU A 21 -2.60 10.53 0.06
CA LEU A 21 -2.23 11.01 -1.28
C LEU A 21 -1.07 10.21 -1.86
N GLY A 22 -0.09 9.80 -1.05
CA GLY A 22 0.98 8.91 -1.50
C GLY A 22 0.45 7.55 -1.96
N ALA A 23 -0.33 6.86 -1.12
CA ALA A 23 -0.93 5.58 -1.48
C ALA A 23 -1.87 5.68 -2.69
N PHE A 24 -2.63 6.79 -2.81
CA PHE A 24 -3.51 7.03 -3.94
C PHE A 24 -2.71 7.22 -5.22
N ASN A 25 -1.69 8.07 -5.20
CA ASN A 25 -0.82 8.36 -6.34
C ASN A 25 -0.12 7.09 -6.85
N ASP A 26 0.42 6.29 -5.91
CA ASP A 26 1.07 5.02 -6.20
C ASP A 26 0.14 4.09 -7.00
N ASN A 27 -1.11 3.97 -6.56
CA ASN A 27 -2.07 3.07 -7.19
C ASN A 27 -2.64 3.64 -8.49
N VAL A 28 -2.73 4.97 -8.65
CA VAL A 28 -3.06 5.59 -9.94
C VAL A 28 -2.00 5.22 -10.99
N TYR A 29 -0.72 5.50 -10.71
CA TYR A 29 0.35 5.23 -11.67
C TYR A 29 0.50 3.73 -11.97
N LYS A 30 0.58 2.89 -10.93
CA LYS A 30 0.76 1.45 -11.07
C LYS A 30 -0.37 0.82 -11.89
N ASN A 31 -1.62 1.13 -11.59
CA ASN A 31 -2.74 0.50 -12.29
C ASN A 31 -2.93 1.05 -13.71
N ALA A 32 -2.67 2.34 -13.94
CA ALA A 32 -2.61 2.87 -15.30
C ALA A 32 -1.57 2.12 -16.15
N LEU A 33 -0.37 1.90 -15.59
CA LEU A 33 0.69 1.17 -16.27
C LEU A 33 0.31 -0.29 -16.52
N VAL A 34 -0.28 -0.99 -15.54
CA VAL A 34 -0.77 -2.37 -15.70
C VAL A 34 -1.79 -2.47 -16.82
N VAL A 35 -2.79 -1.59 -16.86
CA VAL A 35 -3.81 -1.59 -17.92
C VAL A 35 -3.19 -1.28 -19.28
N LEU A 36 -2.26 -0.32 -19.37
CA LEU A 36 -1.52 -0.01 -20.59
C LEU A 36 -0.72 -1.22 -21.08
N MET A 37 -0.02 -1.94 -20.20
CA MET A 37 0.70 -3.16 -20.55
C MET A 37 -0.25 -4.30 -20.97
N THR A 38 -1.39 -4.44 -20.30
CA THR A 38 -2.36 -5.50 -20.63
C THR A 38 -2.96 -5.33 -22.03
N PHE A 39 -3.36 -4.11 -22.39
CA PHE A 39 -4.11 -3.86 -23.63
C PHE A 39 -3.26 -3.30 -24.77
N GLN A 40 -2.11 -2.70 -24.47
CA GLN A 40 -1.29 -2.00 -25.45
C GLN A 40 0.16 -2.49 -25.49
N ALA A 41 0.52 -3.60 -24.82
CA ALA A 41 1.89 -4.16 -24.82
C ALA A 41 2.52 -4.26 -26.21
N ALA A 42 1.74 -4.72 -27.20
CA ALA A 42 2.21 -4.91 -28.58
C ALA A 42 2.71 -3.61 -29.25
N ARG A 43 2.35 -2.44 -28.72
CA ARG A 43 2.89 -1.14 -29.19
C ARG A 43 4.32 -0.88 -28.69
N TYR A 44 4.72 -1.51 -27.60
CA TYR A 44 5.96 -1.19 -26.87
C TYR A 44 6.99 -2.33 -26.89
N THR A 45 6.56 -3.59 -27.02
CA THR A 45 7.43 -4.76 -26.96
C THR A 45 6.77 -6.01 -27.54
N GLU A 46 7.57 -7.03 -27.84
CA GLU A 46 7.13 -8.37 -28.24
C GLU A 46 6.82 -9.29 -27.04
N LEU A 47 7.15 -8.86 -25.81
CA LEU A 47 6.85 -9.62 -24.61
C LEU A 47 5.34 -9.74 -24.38
N SER A 48 4.91 -10.87 -23.82
CA SER A 48 3.50 -11.07 -23.48
C SER A 48 3.06 -10.14 -22.34
N ALA A 49 1.80 -9.70 -22.40
CA ALA A 49 1.19 -8.85 -21.38
C ALA A 49 1.35 -9.43 -19.96
N GLY A 50 1.17 -10.75 -19.79
CA GLY A 50 1.32 -11.42 -18.50
C GLY A 50 2.73 -11.30 -17.92
N VAL A 51 3.78 -11.40 -18.74
CA VAL A 51 5.17 -11.23 -18.29
C VAL A 51 5.41 -9.80 -17.83
N LEU A 52 4.91 -8.81 -18.57
CA LEU A 52 5.07 -7.39 -18.22
C LEU A 52 4.35 -7.01 -16.92
N VAL A 53 3.12 -7.51 -16.73
CA VAL A 53 2.35 -7.28 -15.50
C VAL A 53 3.06 -7.89 -14.28
N ASN A 54 3.55 -9.12 -14.41
CA ASN A 54 4.29 -9.78 -13.33
C ASN A 54 5.62 -9.07 -13.04
N LEU A 55 6.33 -8.63 -14.08
CA LEU A 55 7.56 -7.85 -13.94
C LEU A 55 7.29 -6.53 -13.22
N ALA A 56 6.23 -5.82 -13.60
CA ALA A 56 5.85 -4.57 -12.96
C ALA A 56 5.49 -4.76 -11.48
N ALA A 57 4.71 -5.80 -11.13
CA ALA A 57 4.41 -6.14 -9.75
C ALA A 57 5.69 -6.44 -8.95
N GLY A 58 6.61 -7.23 -9.53
CA GLY A 58 7.91 -7.53 -8.94
C GLY A 58 8.77 -6.29 -8.73
N LEU A 59 8.89 -5.43 -9.74
CA LEU A 59 9.67 -4.19 -9.67
C LEU A 59 9.12 -3.18 -8.66
N PHE A 60 7.80 -3.13 -8.47
CA PHE A 60 7.20 -2.27 -7.46
C PHE A 60 7.47 -2.79 -6.03
N ILE A 61 7.44 -4.11 -5.82
CA ILE A 61 7.61 -4.73 -4.49
C ILE A 61 9.10 -4.87 -4.11
N LEU A 62 9.99 -5.13 -5.08
CA LEU A 62 11.41 -5.38 -4.86
C LEU A 62 12.11 -4.33 -3.96
N PRO A 63 11.90 -3.02 -4.13
CA PRO A 63 12.51 -2.02 -3.25
C PRO A 63 12.13 -2.18 -1.76
N PHE A 64 10.92 -2.64 -1.46
CA PHE A 64 10.52 -2.92 -0.07
C PHE A 64 11.41 -4.01 0.55
N PHE A 65 11.74 -5.04 -0.21
CA PHE A 65 12.65 -6.09 0.26
C PHE A 65 14.10 -5.56 0.43
N LEU A 66 14.58 -4.75 -0.51
CA LEU A 66 15.97 -4.28 -0.52
C LEU A 66 16.24 -3.18 0.51
N PHE A 67 15.30 -2.26 0.71
CA PHE A 67 15.56 -1.00 1.42
C PHE A 67 14.86 -0.86 2.77
N SER A 68 13.87 -1.70 3.12
CA SER A 68 13.09 -1.50 4.36
C SER A 68 13.94 -1.51 5.64
N ALA A 69 14.96 -2.39 5.75
CA ALA A 69 15.83 -2.43 6.93
C ALA A 69 16.70 -1.17 7.07
N THR A 70 17.17 -0.62 5.95
CA THR A 70 17.91 0.64 5.92
C THR A 70 16.97 1.83 6.19
N ALA A 71 15.76 1.80 5.62
CA ALA A 71 14.72 2.80 5.83
C ALA A 71 14.31 2.90 7.31
N GLY A 72 14.20 1.76 8.01
CA GLY A 72 13.95 1.75 9.46
C GLY A 72 15.04 2.49 10.25
N GLN A 73 16.31 2.21 9.95
CA GLN A 73 17.44 2.93 10.59
C GLN A 73 17.42 4.43 10.27
N LEU A 74 17.04 4.81 9.05
CA LEU A 74 16.88 6.23 8.70
C LEU A 74 15.77 6.89 9.53
N ALA A 75 14.63 6.22 9.68
CA ALA A 75 13.50 6.71 10.48
C ALA A 75 13.83 6.89 11.96
N ASP A 76 14.70 6.04 12.50
CA ASP A 76 15.18 6.15 13.88
C ASP A 76 16.22 7.26 14.04
N LYS A 77 17.15 7.37 13.08
CA LYS A 77 18.29 8.30 13.13
C LYS A 77 17.94 9.75 12.88
N TYR A 78 17.04 10.03 11.94
CA TYR A 78 16.72 11.38 11.52
C TYR A 78 15.33 11.83 12.03
N GLU A 79 15.12 13.14 12.03
CA GLU A 79 13.83 13.74 12.36
C GLU A 79 12.79 13.37 11.29
N LYS A 80 11.64 12.85 11.73
CA LYS A 80 10.71 12.12 10.88
C LYS A 80 9.94 13.06 9.94
N SER A 81 9.53 14.24 10.41
CA SER A 81 8.79 15.19 9.56
C SER A 81 9.66 15.71 8.41
N HIS A 82 10.96 15.95 8.65
CA HIS A 82 11.93 16.32 7.64
C HIS A 82 12.16 15.20 6.63
N LEU A 83 12.33 13.95 7.10
CA LEU A 83 12.42 12.80 6.20
C LEU A 83 11.17 12.67 5.31
N MET A 84 9.97 12.75 5.90
CA MET A 84 8.71 12.68 5.13
C MET A 84 8.66 13.75 4.04
N ARG A 85 9.03 15.00 4.37
CA ARG A 85 9.05 16.10 3.39
C ARG A 85 10.05 15.87 2.27
N LEU A 86 11.24 15.35 2.58
CA LEU A 86 12.26 15.04 1.57
C LEU A 86 11.80 13.91 0.65
N ILE A 87 11.21 12.85 1.22
CA ILE A 87 10.67 11.72 0.48
C ILE A 87 9.54 12.19 -0.46
N LYS A 88 8.61 13.03 0.03
CA LYS A 88 7.53 13.59 -0.80
C LYS A 88 8.04 14.59 -1.84
N LEU A 89 9.15 15.29 -1.59
CA LEU A 89 9.79 16.12 -2.60
C LEU A 89 10.40 15.27 -3.72
N ALA A 90 11.06 14.16 -3.36
CA ALA A 90 11.58 13.19 -4.33
C ALA A 90 10.45 12.58 -5.18
N GLU A 91 9.29 12.32 -4.59
CA GLU A 91 8.10 11.82 -5.31
C GLU A 91 7.67 12.75 -6.45
N ILE A 92 7.76 14.08 -6.30
CA ILE A 92 7.47 15.02 -7.40
C ILE A 92 8.43 14.78 -8.58
N GLY A 93 9.72 14.57 -8.30
CA GLY A 93 10.71 14.25 -9.33
C GLY A 93 10.45 12.90 -10.00
N ILE A 94 10.05 11.89 -9.23
CA ILE A 94 9.68 10.56 -9.77
C ILE A 94 8.41 10.67 -10.64
N MET A 95 7.41 11.45 -10.24
CA MET A 95 6.21 11.66 -11.05
C MET A 95 6.46 12.53 -12.29
N ALA A 96 7.43 13.44 -12.26
CA ALA A 96 7.88 14.14 -13.46
C ALA A 96 8.57 13.17 -14.43
N LEU A 97 9.36 12.22 -13.92
CA LEU A 97 9.91 11.14 -14.72
C LEU A 97 8.80 10.25 -15.30
N ALA A 98 7.74 9.96 -14.53
CA ALA A 98 6.56 9.23 -15.00
C ALA A 98 5.90 9.92 -16.21
N ALA A 99 5.65 11.22 -16.10
CA ALA A 99 5.07 12.02 -17.17
C ALA A 99 5.97 12.03 -18.42
N THR A 100 7.29 12.13 -18.20
CA THR A 100 8.28 12.06 -19.29
C THR A 100 8.31 10.68 -19.94
N ALA A 101 8.24 9.61 -19.16
CA ALA A 101 8.22 8.24 -19.64
C ALA A 101 6.99 7.95 -20.52
N PHE A 102 5.82 8.47 -20.12
CA PHE A 102 4.60 8.41 -20.91
C PHE A 102 4.68 9.25 -22.18
N ALA A 103 5.22 10.47 -22.12
CA ALA A 103 5.37 11.33 -23.30
C ALA A 103 6.35 10.76 -24.34
N LEU A 104 7.40 10.08 -23.88
CA LEU A 104 8.38 9.41 -24.74
C LEU A 104 7.96 8.00 -25.18
N GLU A 105 6.79 7.51 -24.74
CA GLU A 105 6.32 6.15 -24.99
C GLU A 105 7.39 5.08 -24.62
N SER A 106 8.19 5.32 -23.57
CA SER A 106 9.35 4.50 -23.23
C SER A 106 9.03 3.52 -22.10
N LEU A 107 8.76 2.26 -22.45
CA LEU A 107 8.48 1.20 -21.47
C LEU A 107 9.59 1.02 -20.42
N PRO A 108 10.90 1.02 -20.76
CA PRO A 108 11.96 0.97 -19.76
C PRO A 108 11.88 2.11 -18.74
N LEU A 109 11.63 3.34 -19.18
CA LEU A 109 11.47 4.49 -18.27
C LEU A 109 10.21 4.36 -17.41
N MET A 110 9.12 3.81 -17.94
CA MET A 110 7.90 3.57 -17.14
C MET A 110 8.16 2.55 -16.03
N LEU A 111 8.88 1.46 -16.33
CA LEU A 111 9.26 0.43 -15.37
C LEU A 111 10.30 0.93 -14.37
N THR A 112 11.28 1.73 -14.80
CA THR A 112 12.24 2.39 -13.90
C THR A 112 11.52 3.33 -12.94
N THR A 113 10.56 4.11 -13.43
CA THR A 113 9.73 4.99 -12.60
C THR A 113 8.95 4.19 -11.57
N LEU A 114 8.37 3.04 -11.97
CA LEU A 114 7.64 2.16 -11.04
C LEU A 114 8.54 1.64 -9.92
N PHE A 115 9.78 1.25 -10.25
CA PHE A 115 10.78 0.85 -9.26
C PHE A 115 11.16 1.99 -8.32
N LEU A 116 11.40 3.21 -8.85
CA LEU A 116 11.74 4.38 -8.04
C LEU A 116 10.58 4.77 -7.10
N MET A 117 9.34 4.66 -7.57
CA MET A 117 8.14 4.87 -6.78
C MET A 117 8.07 3.85 -5.63
N GLY A 118 8.27 2.56 -5.92
CA GLY A 118 8.38 1.52 -4.89
C GLY A 118 9.50 1.80 -3.88
N ALA A 119 10.66 2.31 -4.34
CA ALA A 119 11.77 2.70 -3.47
C ALA A 119 11.39 3.88 -2.55
N GLN A 120 10.75 4.90 -3.09
CA GLN A 120 10.24 6.03 -2.31
C GLN A 120 9.23 5.56 -1.25
N SER A 121 8.29 4.67 -1.60
CA SER A 121 7.30 4.13 -0.66
C SER A 121 7.91 3.20 0.39
N SER A 122 8.96 2.45 0.04
CA SER A 122 9.74 1.65 1.00
C SER A 122 10.45 2.50 2.06
N LEU A 123 10.92 3.71 1.68
CA LEU A 123 11.51 4.67 2.61
C LEU A 123 10.45 5.33 3.50
N PHE A 124 9.28 5.62 2.94
CA PHE A 124 8.17 6.26 3.65
C PHE A 124 7.52 5.34 4.69
N GLY A 125 7.44 4.03 4.41
CA GLY A 125 6.75 3.05 5.24
C GLY A 125 7.16 3.06 6.72
N PRO A 126 8.45 2.88 7.06
CA PRO A 126 8.91 2.92 8.46
C PRO A 126 8.66 4.27 9.13
N VAL A 127 8.86 5.38 8.40
CA VAL A 127 8.63 6.73 8.92
C VAL A 127 7.14 6.94 9.24
N LYS A 128 6.24 6.40 8.39
CA LYS A 128 4.78 6.48 8.54
C LYS A 128 4.31 5.90 9.87
N TYR A 129 4.81 4.73 10.26
CA TYR A 129 4.37 4.09 11.51
C TYR A 129 5.16 4.59 12.73
N ALA A 130 6.41 5.03 12.55
CA ALA A 130 7.23 5.56 13.66
C ALA A 130 6.76 6.92 14.19
N ILE A 131 6.02 7.71 13.40
CA ILE A 131 5.51 9.02 13.82
C ILE A 131 4.22 8.93 14.65
N LEU A 132 3.39 7.91 14.42
CA LEU A 132 2.13 7.70 15.15
C LEU A 132 2.29 7.69 16.68
N PRO A 133 3.20 6.89 17.28
CA PRO A 133 3.40 6.90 18.73
C PRO A 133 4.00 8.19 19.27
N GLN A 134 4.58 9.05 18.43
CA GLN A 134 5.09 10.37 18.86
C GLN A 134 4.02 11.45 18.85
N HIS A 135 3.01 11.34 17.99
CA HIS A 135 1.98 12.38 17.79
C HIS A 135 0.63 12.05 18.43
N LEU A 136 0.37 10.77 18.76
CA LEU A 136 -0.88 10.31 19.34
C LEU A 136 -0.67 9.81 20.77
N ALA A 137 -1.67 10.02 21.63
CA ALA A 137 -1.70 9.39 22.95
C ALA A 137 -1.96 7.87 22.84
N GLU A 138 -1.58 7.10 23.85
CA GLU A 138 -1.74 5.62 23.85
C GLU A 138 -3.19 5.18 23.54
N THR A 139 -4.18 5.87 24.10
CA THR A 139 -5.62 5.61 23.87
C THR A 139 -6.11 6.04 22.49
N GLU A 140 -5.31 6.79 21.74
CA GLU A 140 -5.59 7.24 20.37
C GLU A 140 -4.87 6.37 19.33
N LEU A 141 -3.89 5.56 19.71
CA LEU A 141 -3.04 4.82 18.77
C LEU A 141 -3.81 3.82 17.92
N VAL A 142 -4.72 3.06 18.53
CA VAL A 142 -5.50 2.05 17.80
C VAL A 142 -6.41 2.73 16.78
N GLY A 143 -7.11 3.81 17.17
CA GLY A 143 -7.98 4.57 16.27
C GLY A 143 -7.22 5.30 15.18
N GLY A 144 -6.08 5.92 15.51
CA GLY A 144 -5.20 6.54 14.53
C GLY A 144 -4.66 5.54 13.51
N ASN A 145 -4.25 4.35 13.97
CA ASN A 145 -3.83 3.27 13.08
C ASN A 145 -4.99 2.75 12.22
N ALA A 146 -6.18 2.57 12.79
CA ALA A 146 -7.37 2.17 12.06
C ALA A 146 -7.74 3.16 10.94
N LEU A 147 -7.63 4.47 11.21
CA LEU A 147 -7.82 5.50 10.19
C LEU A 147 -6.77 5.40 9.08
N VAL A 148 -5.49 5.29 9.42
CA VAL A 148 -4.40 5.16 8.44
C VAL A 148 -4.58 3.94 7.54
N GLU A 149 -4.90 2.78 8.12
CA GLU A 149 -5.14 1.55 7.36
C GLU A 149 -6.37 1.69 6.45
N SER A 150 -7.51 2.12 7.00
CA SER A 150 -8.74 2.34 6.23
C SER A 150 -8.50 3.33 5.08
N GLY A 151 -7.81 4.44 5.35
CA GLY A 151 -7.45 5.44 4.36
C GLY A 151 -6.53 4.88 3.28
N THR A 152 -5.57 4.03 3.64
CA THR A 152 -4.68 3.36 2.69
C THR A 152 -5.47 2.45 1.74
N PHE A 153 -6.38 1.62 2.26
CA PHE A 153 -7.20 0.74 1.41
C PHE A 153 -8.18 1.50 0.52
N ILE A 154 -8.80 2.57 1.03
CA ILE A 154 -9.64 3.46 0.21
C ILE A 154 -8.81 4.12 -0.89
N ALA A 155 -7.60 4.59 -0.57
CA ALA A 155 -6.69 5.18 -1.55
C ALA A 155 -6.26 4.16 -2.63
N ILE A 156 -5.96 2.91 -2.23
CA ILE A 156 -5.65 1.81 -3.17
C ILE A 156 -6.83 1.57 -4.11
N LEU A 157 -8.05 1.47 -3.58
CA LEU A 157 -9.26 1.22 -4.36
C LEU A 157 -9.52 2.33 -5.37
N ILE A 158 -9.63 3.58 -4.89
CA ILE A 158 -9.93 4.73 -5.75
C ILE A 158 -8.79 4.92 -6.76
N GLY A 159 -7.53 4.71 -6.36
CA GLY A 159 -6.37 4.81 -7.24
C GLY A 159 -6.38 3.76 -8.35
N THR A 160 -6.75 2.53 -8.01
CA THR A 160 -6.89 1.43 -8.97
C THR A 160 -7.94 1.74 -10.02
N ILE A 161 -9.12 2.19 -9.58
CA ILE A 161 -10.22 2.56 -10.47
C ILE A 161 -9.84 3.77 -11.32
N ALA A 162 -9.36 4.84 -10.70
CA ALA A 162 -9.01 6.08 -11.40
C ALA A 162 -7.90 5.86 -12.42
N GLY A 163 -6.83 5.14 -12.06
CA GLY A 163 -5.72 4.83 -12.96
C GLY A 163 -6.17 4.03 -14.19
N GLY A 164 -6.99 2.99 -13.97
CA GLY A 164 -7.53 2.16 -15.06
C GLY A 164 -8.47 2.92 -15.99
N ILE A 165 -9.37 3.75 -15.44
CA ILE A 165 -10.29 4.56 -16.26
C ILE A 165 -9.51 5.63 -17.03
N MET A 166 -8.63 6.39 -16.36
CA MET A 166 -7.91 7.50 -16.99
C MET A 166 -7.07 7.04 -18.18
N ILE A 167 -6.37 5.91 -18.05
CA ILE A 167 -5.52 5.41 -19.14
C ILE A 167 -6.31 4.87 -20.34
N ALA A 168 -7.56 4.46 -20.12
CA ALA A 168 -8.45 3.97 -21.18
C ALA A 168 -9.12 5.12 -21.98
N LEU A 169 -9.13 6.34 -21.45
CA LEU A 169 -9.67 7.51 -22.16
C LEU A 169 -8.75 7.93 -23.34
N PRO A 170 -9.30 8.65 -24.35
CA PRO A 170 -8.49 9.29 -25.38
C PRO A 170 -7.46 10.24 -24.74
N GLY A 171 -6.18 10.07 -25.10
CA GLY A 171 -5.08 10.80 -24.47
C GLY A 171 -4.81 10.37 -23.02
N GLY A 172 -5.16 9.14 -22.64
CA GLY A 172 -5.10 8.66 -21.25
C GLY A 172 -3.73 8.81 -20.57
N THR A 173 -2.63 8.66 -21.30
CA THR A 173 -1.28 8.89 -20.79
C THR A 173 -1.08 10.32 -20.27
N LEU A 174 -1.67 11.32 -20.93
CA LEU A 174 -1.64 12.72 -20.50
C LEU A 174 -2.47 12.92 -19.22
N TRP A 175 -3.68 12.35 -19.15
CA TRP A 175 -4.53 12.44 -17.97
C TRP A 175 -3.86 11.86 -16.73
N VAL A 176 -3.27 10.66 -16.86
CA VAL A 176 -2.52 10.02 -15.78
C VAL A 176 -1.31 10.87 -15.39
N SER A 177 -0.54 11.38 -16.36
CA SER A 177 0.63 12.23 -16.10
C SER A 177 0.29 13.48 -15.29
N VAL A 178 -0.79 14.18 -15.65
CA VAL A 178 -1.26 15.36 -14.92
C VAL A 178 -1.74 14.98 -13.51
N ALA A 179 -2.53 13.91 -13.40
CA ALA A 179 -3.06 13.46 -12.12
C ALA A 179 -1.93 13.14 -11.13
N VAL A 180 -0.95 12.33 -11.54
CA VAL A 180 0.13 11.88 -10.63
C VAL A 180 1.03 13.02 -10.18
N LEU A 181 1.26 14.01 -11.04
CA LEU A 181 2.00 15.24 -10.70
C LEU A 181 1.22 16.10 -9.70
N VAL A 182 -0.07 16.33 -9.95
CA VAL A 182 -0.92 17.11 -9.04
C VAL A 182 -0.99 16.45 -7.67
N LEU A 183 -1.15 15.13 -7.62
CA LEU A 183 -1.19 14.37 -6.37
C LEU A 183 0.14 14.41 -5.61
N ALA A 184 1.28 14.29 -6.30
CA ALA A 184 2.59 14.41 -5.68
C ALA A 184 2.81 15.80 -5.06
N VAL A 185 2.46 16.86 -5.81
CA VAL A 185 2.57 18.25 -5.33
C VAL A 185 1.64 18.49 -4.14
N ALA A 186 0.38 18.06 -4.21
CA ALA A 186 -0.56 18.15 -3.09
C ALA A 186 -0.06 17.38 -1.86
N GLY A 187 0.48 16.18 -2.05
CA GLY A 187 1.06 15.37 -0.99
C GLY A 187 2.28 16.03 -0.34
N TYR A 188 3.13 16.70 -1.12
CA TYR A 188 4.24 17.49 -0.58
C TYR A 188 3.74 18.66 0.26
N PHE A 189 2.76 19.43 -0.22
CA PHE A 189 2.19 20.53 0.56
C PHE A 189 1.51 20.06 1.85
N ALA A 190 0.79 18.92 1.82
CA ALA A 190 0.26 18.30 3.02
C ALA A 190 1.38 17.93 4.01
N SER A 191 2.52 17.41 3.52
CA SER A 191 3.65 17.01 4.37
C SER A 191 4.32 18.17 5.10
N ARG A 192 4.23 19.39 4.56
CA ARG A 192 4.74 20.62 5.21
C ARG A 192 3.98 20.96 6.48
N GLY A 193 2.71 20.56 6.57
CA GLY A 193 1.88 20.76 7.77
C GLY A 193 2.17 19.77 8.90
N ILE A 194 2.95 18.70 8.66
CA ILE A 194 3.29 17.70 9.67
C ILE A 194 4.16 18.35 10.75
N PRO A 195 3.77 18.32 12.04
CA PRO A 195 4.58 18.86 13.13
C PRO A 195 5.91 18.11 13.27
N VAL A 196 6.88 18.75 13.94
CA VAL A 196 8.18 18.16 14.21
C VAL A 196 8.03 16.87 15.02
N ALA A 197 8.78 15.85 14.63
CA ALA A 197 8.80 14.51 15.18
C ALA A 197 10.28 14.07 15.37
N PRO A 198 10.86 14.28 16.57
CA PRO A 198 12.30 14.12 16.79
C PRO A 198 12.81 12.71 16.47
N ALA A 199 14.10 12.65 16.15
CA ALA A 199 14.82 11.39 15.97
C ALA A 199 14.67 10.51 17.21
N ALA A 200 14.48 9.20 17.02
CA ALA A 200 14.38 8.26 18.13
C ALA A 200 15.78 7.97 18.70
N ASP A 201 16.78 7.86 17.83
CA ASP A 201 18.18 7.69 18.20
C ASP A 201 19.09 8.40 17.18
N ALA A 202 19.38 9.68 17.43
CA ALA A 202 20.29 10.46 16.57
C ALA A 202 21.73 9.93 16.54
N GLY A 203 22.14 9.15 17.56
CA GLY A 203 23.46 8.54 17.67
C GLY A 203 23.63 7.24 16.88
N LEU A 204 22.55 6.73 16.28
CA LEU A 204 22.54 5.45 15.60
C LEU A 204 23.62 5.37 14.50
N ARG A 205 24.49 4.36 14.60
CA ARG A 205 25.44 4.01 13.54
C ARG A 205 24.74 3.12 12.52
N MET A 206 24.55 3.65 11.32
CA MET A 206 23.86 2.92 10.24
C MET A 206 24.69 1.73 9.76
N ASN A 207 24.05 0.58 9.71
CA ASN A 207 24.51 -0.58 8.97
C ASN A 207 23.94 -0.51 7.54
N TRP A 208 24.83 -0.30 6.57
CA TRP A 208 24.47 -0.20 5.15
C TRP A 208 24.25 -1.55 4.46
N ASN A 209 24.57 -2.67 5.12
CA ASN A 209 24.32 -3.99 4.56
C ASN A 209 22.90 -4.45 4.94
N PRO A 210 21.93 -4.40 4.00
CA PRO A 210 20.52 -4.67 4.30
C PRO A 210 20.30 -6.10 4.77
N LEU A 211 21.05 -7.09 4.26
CA LEU A 211 20.90 -8.49 4.67
C LEU A 211 21.27 -8.69 6.14
N THR A 212 22.44 -8.18 6.53
CA THR A 212 22.89 -8.29 7.93
C THR A 212 21.98 -7.52 8.88
N GLN A 213 21.47 -6.36 8.45
CA GLN A 213 20.54 -5.59 9.26
C GLN A 213 19.19 -6.30 9.39
N THR A 214 18.63 -6.83 8.31
CA THR A 214 17.39 -7.61 8.35
C THR A 214 17.51 -8.78 9.32
N TRP A 215 18.61 -9.54 9.25
CA TRP A 215 18.85 -10.64 10.19
C TRP A 215 18.96 -10.17 11.64
N ARG A 216 19.65 -9.06 11.89
CA ARG A 216 19.76 -8.47 13.21
C ARG A 216 18.39 -8.01 13.74
N THR A 217 17.57 -7.37 12.90
CA THR A 217 16.21 -6.95 13.26
C THR A 217 15.32 -8.15 13.57
N ILE A 218 15.36 -9.21 12.77
CA ILE A 218 14.61 -10.45 13.06
C ILE A 218 15.07 -11.04 14.39
N GLY A 219 16.38 -11.16 14.62
CA GLY A 219 16.93 -11.64 15.89
C GLY A 219 16.48 -10.80 17.08
N PHE A 220 16.49 -9.47 16.95
CA PHE A 220 16.01 -8.54 17.96
C PHE A 220 14.53 -8.71 18.25
N THR A 221 13.67 -8.76 17.22
CA THR A 221 12.21 -8.94 17.41
C THR A 221 11.86 -10.26 18.10
N ARG A 222 12.64 -11.33 17.89
CA ARG A 222 12.46 -12.64 18.55
C ARG A 222 12.66 -12.59 20.07
N SER A 223 13.37 -11.60 20.59
CA SER A 223 13.52 -11.41 22.05
C SER A 223 12.20 -11.08 22.75
N ASN A 224 11.24 -10.52 22.01
CA ASN A 224 9.90 -10.23 22.50
C ASN A 224 8.87 -11.06 21.71
N ARG A 225 8.37 -12.13 22.35
CA ARG A 225 7.42 -13.06 21.73
C ARG A 225 6.18 -12.37 21.17
N THR A 226 5.66 -11.36 21.87
CA THR A 226 4.49 -10.60 21.44
C THR A 226 4.76 -9.87 20.13
N VAL A 227 5.86 -9.10 20.06
CA VAL A 227 6.25 -8.38 18.84
C VAL A 227 6.49 -9.34 17.69
N PHE A 228 7.18 -10.46 17.94
CA PHE A 228 7.46 -11.46 16.92
C PHE A 228 6.17 -12.08 16.35
N LEU A 229 5.21 -12.45 17.19
CA LEU A 229 3.91 -12.97 16.75
C LEU A 229 3.11 -11.92 15.98
N SER A 230 3.15 -10.65 16.38
CA SER A 230 2.53 -9.56 15.63
C SER A 230 3.15 -9.39 14.24
N VAL A 231 4.48 -9.51 14.10
CA VAL A 231 5.18 -9.48 12.81
C VAL A 231 4.75 -10.65 11.91
N LEU A 232 4.62 -11.86 12.46
CA LEU A 232 4.11 -13.01 11.70
C LEU A 232 2.65 -12.79 11.26
N GLY A 233 1.80 -12.28 12.16
CA GLY A 233 0.40 -12.01 11.87
C GLY A 233 0.20 -10.99 10.76
N ILE A 234 0.90 -9.85 10.81
CA ILE A 234 0.81 -8.83 9.76
C ILE A 234 1.40 -9.33 8.43
N SER A 235 2.46 -10.14 8.47
CA SER A 235 3.04 -10.75 7.27
C SER A 235 2.06 -11.71 6.59
N TRP A 236 1.36 -12.53 7.38
CA TRP A 236 0.32 -13.43 6.88
C TRP A 236 -0.87 -12.68 6.29
N PHE A 237 -1.31 -11.61 6.96
CA PHE A 237 -2.39 -10.75 6.45
C PHE A 237 -2.06 -10.16 5.07
N TRP A 238 -0.86 -9.59 4.90
CA TRP A 238 -0.45 -9.04 3.61
C TRP A 238 -0.25 -10.11 2.54
N PHE A 239 0.29 -11.27 2.90
CA PHE A 239 0.39 -12.41 1.98
C PHE A 239 -0.99 -12.85 1.48
N TYR A 240 -1.93 -13.05 2.41
CA TYR A 240 -3.31 -13.40 2.10
C TYR A 240 -3.98 -12.33 1.22
N GLY A 241 -3.87 -11.05 1.59
CA GLY A 241 -4.46 -9.96 0.82
C GLY A 241 -3.88 -9.84 -0.60
N ALA A 242 -2.55 -9.95 -0.74
CA ALA A 242 -1.90 -9.92 -2.05
C ALA A 242 -2.34 -11.09 -2.96
N LEU A 243 -2.52 -12.28 -2.38
CA LEU A 243 -3.04 -13.44 -3.10
C LEU A 243 -4.46 -13.16 -3.63
N PHE A 244 -5.38 -12.67 -2.80
CA PHE A 244 -6.73 -12.33 -3.25
C PHE A 244 -6.73 -11.24 -4.32
N LEU A 245 -6.01 -10.14 -4.10
CA LEU A 245 -5.93 -9.03 -5.05
C LEU A 245 -5.37 -9.47 -6.42
N SER A 246 -4.39 -10.37 -6.43
CA SER A 246 -3.80 -10.89 -7.67
C SER A 246 -4.74 -11.84 -8.42
N GLN A 247 -5.63 -12.55 -7.71
CA GLN A 247 -6.50 -13.55 -8.31
C GLN A 247 -7.89 -13.01 -8.67
N PHE A 248 -8.33 -11.89 -8.11
CA PHE A 248 -9.65 -11.31 -8.41
C PHE A 248 -9.92 -11.07 -9.91
N PRO A 249 -8.98 -10.54 -10.71
CA PRO A 249 -9.23 -10.38 -12.15
C PRO A 249 -9.50 -11.71 -12.86
N GLY A 250 -8.70 -12.75 -12.56
CA GLY A 250 -8.88 -14.09 -13.12
C GLY A 250 -10.16 -14.74 -12.63
N TYR A 251 -10.44 -14.68 -11.32
CA TYR A 251 -11.67 -15.22 -10.72
C TYR A 251 -12.93 -14.59 -11.32
N ALA A 252 -12.97 -13.26 -11.47
CA ALA A 252 -14.12 -12.57 -12.06
C ALA A 252 -14.36 -13.01 -13.50
N LYS A 253 -13.31 -13.05 -14.32
CA LYS A 253 -13.41 -13.36 -15.75
C LYS A 253 -13.68 -14.84 -16.03
N GLU A 254 -12.89 -15.72 -15.41
CA GLU A 254 -12.83 -17.14 -15.75
C GLU A 254 -13.83 -17.99 -14.95
N VAL A 255 -14.19 -17.57 -13.73
CA VAL A 255 -15.07 -18.35 -12.85
C VAL A 255 -16.46 -17.74 -12.74
N LEU A 256 -16.56 -16.42 -12.54
CA LEU A 256 -17.86 -15.74 -12.45
C LEU A 256 -18.46 -15.38 -13.81
N GLY A 257 -17.66 -15.39 -14.89
CA GLY A 257 -18.07 -14.91 -16.21
C GLY A 257 -18.37 -13.41 -16.26
N GLY A 258 -17.82 -12.64 -15.32
CA GLY A 258 -18.01 -11.20 -15.18
C GLY A 258 -17.04 -10.36 -16.02
N ASP A 259 -17.34 -9.07 -16.09
CA ASP A 259 -16.55 -8.06 -16.80
C ASP A 259 -15.67 -7.21 -15.86
N GLU A 260 -15.12 -6.10 -16.36
CA GLU A 260 -14.29 -5.18 -15.57
C GLU A 260 -15.04 -4.56 -14.37
N TYR A 261 -16.37 -4.44 -14.45
CA TYR A 261 -17.18 -3.95 -13.34
C TYR A 261 -17.25 -4.98 -12.21
N ALA A 262 -17.29 -6.27 -12.54
CA ALA A 262 -17.23 -7.34 -11.53
C ALA A 262 -15.89 -7.33 -10.77
N VAL A 263 -14.76 -7.15 -11.47
CA VAL A 263 -13.44 -7.01 -10.82
C VAL A 263 -13.42 -5.80 -9.88
N THR A 264 -13.94 -4.68 -10.35
CA THR A 264 -14.01 -3.44 -9.56
C THR A 264 -14.87 -3.62 -8.31
N LEU A 265 -16.00 -4.32 -8.43
CA LEU A 265 -16.88 -4.62 -7.31
C LEU A 265 -16.19 -5.50 -6.25
N LEU A 266 -15.47 -6.56 -6.67
CA LEU A 266 -14.71 -7.42 -5.76
C LEU A 266 -13.65 -6.61 -4.98
N LEU A 267 -12.89 -5.77 -5.69
CA LEU A 267 -11.90 -4.88 -5.07
C LEU A 267 -12.55 -3.89 -4.09
N ALA A 268 -13.72 -3.37 -4.44
CA ALA A 268 -14.46 -2.43 -3.61
C ALA A 268 -14.95 -3.09 -2.32
N VAL A 269 -15.59 -4.26 -2.43
CA VAL A 269 -16.06 -5.04 -1.26
C VAL A 269 -14.88 -5.41 -0.37
N PHE A 270 -13.76 -5.86 -0.94
CA PHE A 270 -12.54 -6.17 -0.19
C PHE A 270 -12.02 -4.96 0.60
N SER A 271 -11.90 -3.81 -0.05
CA SER A 271 -11.37 -2.58 0.57
C SER A 271 -12.32 -2.02 1.64
N VAL A 272 -13.63 -2.03 1.37
CA VAL A 272 -14.66 -1.62 2.35
C VAL A 272 -14.68 -2.58 3.54
N GLY A 273 -14.54 -3.88 3.28
CA GLY A 273 -14.45 -4.90 4.33
C GLY A 273 -13.27 -4.68 5.26
N ILE A 274 -12.09 -4.39 4.72
CA ILE A 274 -10.90 -4.07 5.53
C ILE A 274 -11.12 -2.79 6.34
N GLY A 275 -11.63 -1.73 5.72
CA GLY A 275 -11.94 -0.48 6.41
C GLY A 275 -12.93 -0.70 7.57
N ALA A 276 -14.05 -1.38 7.30
CA ALA A 276 -15.04 -1.71 8.32
C ALA A 276 -14.44 -2.56 9.45
N GLY A 277 -13.62 -3.56 9.12
CA GLY A 277 -12.89 -4.39 10.08
C GLY A 277 -11.91 -3.60 10.94
N SER A 278 -11.14 -2.69 10.35
CA SER A 278 -10.20 -1.81 11.08
C SER A 278 -10.93 -0.92 12.08
N LEU A 279 -12.07 -0.32 11.69
CA LEU A 279 -12.88 0.52 12.58
C LEU A 279 -13.57 -0.32 13.68
N LEU A 280 -14.03 -1.53 13.34
CA LEU A 280 -14.60 -2.45 14.32
C LEU A 280 -13.56 -2.90 15.36
N CYS A 281 -12.31 -3.13 14.93
CA CYS A 281 -11.22 -3.49 15.82
C CYS A 281 -10.98 -2.43 16.90
N GLU A 282 -11.01 -1.14 16.58
CA GLU A 282 -10.89 -0.07 17.58
C GLU A 282 -12.01 -0.13 18.63
N LYS A 283 -13.25 -0.39 18.18
CA LYS A 283 -14.41 -0.49 19.08
C LYS A 283 -14.32 -1.71 20.00
N LEU A 284 -13.87 -2.84 19.47
CA LEU A 284 -13.73 -4.10 20.21
C LEU A 284 -12.50 -4.14 21.11
N SER A 285 -11.43 -3.41 20.79
CA SER A 285 -10.19 -3.40 21.56
C SER A 285 -10.24 -2.51 22.81
N GLY A 286 -11.37 -1.84 23.06
CA GLY A 286 -11.50 -0.92 24.19
C GLY A 286 -10.49 0.23 24.14
N LYS A 287 -10.02 0.62 22.95
CA LYS A 287 -8.98 1.65 22.72
C LYS A 287 -7.59 1.32 23.25
N HIS A 288 -7.33 0.04 23.53
CA HIS A 288 -6.01 -0.46 23.90
C HIS A 288 -5.51 -1.45 22.85
N VAL A 289 -4.20 -1.70 22.85
CA VAL A 289 -3.58 -2.67 21.95
C VAL A 289 -3.89 -4.07 22.48
N GLU A 290 -4.98 -4.66 21.97
CA GLU A 290 -5.48 -5.97 22.39
C GLU A 290 -5.15 -7.06 21.38
N ILE A 291 -4.14 -7.87 21.70
CA ILE A 291 -3.68 -8.98 20.85
C ILE A 291 -4.73 -10.09 20.75
N GLY A 292 -5.63 -10.17 21.75
CA GLY A 292 -6.70 -11.17 21.81
C GLY A 292 -7.67 -11.13 20.62
N LEU A 293 -7.75 -10.03 19.88
CA LEU A 293 -8.59 -9.91 18.68
C LEU A 293 -7.99 -10.61 17.45
N VAL A 294 -6.66 -10.80 17.42
CA VAL A 294 -5.97 -11.34 16.24
C VAL A 294 -6.42 -12.76 15.89
N PRO A 295 -6.53 -13.73 16.83
CA PRO A 295 -7.05 -15.07 16.53
C PRO A 295 -8.47 -15.05 15.94
N PHE A 296 -9.36 -14.20 16.45
CA PHE A 296 -10.72 -14.09 15.93
C PHE A 296 -10.74 -13.55 14.49
N GLY A 297 -9.91 -12.54 14.21
CA GLY A 297 -9.73 -12.04 12.85
C GLY A 297 -9.22 -13.12 11.90
N SER A 298 -8.21 -13.90 12.31
CA SER A 298 -7.66 -15.00 11.52
C SER A 298 -8.67 -16.14 11.29
N ILE A 299 -9.47 -16.49 12.29
CA ILE A 299 -10.55 -17.48 12.13
C ILE A 299 -11.59 -16.95 11.14
N GLY A 300 -11.97 -15.67 11.25
CA GLY A 300 -12.89 -15.02 10.32
C GLY A 300 -12.38 -15.09 8.88
N LEU A 301 -11.12 -14.72 8.63
CA LEU A 301 -10.51 -14.82 7.30
C LEU A 301 -10.58 -16.25 6.74
N SER A 302 -10.29 -17.26 7.55
CA SER A 302 -10.36 -18.66 7.12
C SER A 302 -11.78 -19.11 6.80
N LEU A 303 -12.75 -18.78 7.67
CA LEU A 303 -14.15 -19.17 7.47
C LEU A 303 -14.74 -18.52 6.22
N PHE A 304 -14.51 -17.22 6.02
CA PHE A 304 -15.02 -16.52 4.83
C PHE A 304 -14.27 -16.89 3.54
N ALA A 305 -13.01 -17.35 3.63
CA ALA A 305 -12.32 -17.95 2.48
C ALA A 305 -13.00 -19.26 2.04
N LEU A 306 -13.35 -20.11 3.00
CA LEU A 306 -14.04 -21.38 2.76
C LEU A 306 -15.47 -21.13 2.24
N ASP A 307 -16.16 -20.14 2.81
CA ASP A 307 -17.47 -19.69 2.33
C ASP A 307 -17.41 -19.24 0.87
N LEU A 308 -16.44 -18.39 0.51
CA LEU A 308 -16.24 -17.97 -0.87
C LEU A 308 -15.93 -19.16 -1.80
N TRP A 309 -15.15 -20.13 -1.33
CA TRP A 309 -14.89 -21.35 -2.09
C TRP A 309 -16.17 -22.13 -2.37
N TRP A 310 -17.03 -22.34 -1.37
CA TRP A 310 -18.31 -23.04 -1.56
C TRP A 310 -19.32 -22.25 -2.38
N ALA A 311 -19.31 -20.92 -2.29
CA ALA A 311 -20.16 -20.05 -3.09
C ALA A 311 -19.67 -19.92 -4.55
N SER A 312 -18.42 -20.31 -4.83
CA SER A 312 -17.85 -20.25 -6.17
C SER A 312 -18.52 -21.27 -7.11
N PRO A 313 -18.96 -20.86 -8.31
CA PRO A 313 -19.52 -21.77 -9.32
C PRO A 313 -18.61 -22.96 -9.66
N ALA A 314 -17.29 -22.79 -9.54
CA ALA A 314 -16.31 -23.85 -9.76
C ALA A 314 -16.39 -25.01 -8.74
N ALA A 315 -16.86 -24.77 -7.52
CA ALA A 315 -17.04 -25.84 -6.52
C ALA A 315 -18.21 -26.76 -6.86
N GLY A 316 -19.25 -26.25 -7.54
CA GLY A 316 -20.34 -27.07 -8.08
C GLY A 316 -19.87 -27.99 -9.21
N ALA A 317 -18.99 -27.50 -10.10
CA ALA A 317 -18.43 -28.28 -11.21
C ALA A 317 -17.50 -29.43 -10.76
N MET A 318 -16.80 -29.30 -9.62
CA MET A 318 -16.02 -30.41 -9.03
C MET A 318 -16.90 -31.44 -8.29
N GLY A 319 -18.13 -31.07 -7.90
CA GLY A 319 -19.09 -31.96 -7.25
C GLY A 319 -19.86 -32.88 -8.21
N GLU A 320 -19.93 -32.55 -9.49
CA GLU A 320 -20.56 -33.40 -10.54
C GLU A 320 -19.60 -34.45 -11.13
N GLY A 321 -18.34 -34.47 -10.69
CA GLY A 321 -17.29 -35.39 -11.15
C GLY A 321 -16.90 -36.51 -10.17
N LEU A 322 -17.65 -36.69 -9.09
CA LEU A 322 -17.55 -37.81 -8.13
C LEU A 322 -18.85 -38.62 -8.14
#